data_AF-A0A8B8I0N5-F1
#
_entry.id   AF-A0A8B8I0N5-F1
#
_cell.length_a   1.000
_cell.length_b   1.000
_cell.length_c   1.000
_cell.angle_alpha   90.00
_cell.angle_beta   90.00
_cell.angle_gamma   90.00
#
_symmetry.space_group_name_H-M   'P 1'
#
loop_
_entity.id
_entity.type
_entity.pdbx_description
1 polymer ?
#
loop_
_entity_poly.entity_id
_entity_poly.type
_entity_poly.pdbx_seq_one_letter_code
_entity_poly.pdbx_strand_id
1 'polypeptide(L)'
;MSRAHSPATPAAPSVADRQMQVSQIQSLMMSGDVNGAFQLALSASDLALVVAACRAAEPARVLGPPCRLKQHVLLSLVQQLAADMTRDTHLKHRYLEEAVMNLDTTNPVTREHLPVVIRELQKQIVAFLNSNPGHALSRQFRMLLMATESLVKNTV
;
A
#
# COMPACT_ATOMS: atom_id res chain seq x y z
N MET A 1 -26.73 -29.69 35.87
CA MET A 1 -25.39 -29.07 35.72
C MET A 1 -25.19 -28.74 34.25
N SER A 2 -25.61 -27.56 33.80
CA SER A 2 -25.58 -27.19 32.37
C SER A 2 -24.34 -26.34 32.04
N ARG A 3 -23.54 -26.82 31.09
CA ARG A 3 -22.32 -26.18 30.56
C ARG A 3 -22.69 -24.84 29.90
N ALA A 4 -22.07 -23.77 30.35
CA ALA A 4 -22.08 -22.48 29.67
C ALA A 4 -21.19 -22.56 28.43
N HIS A 5 -21.74 -22.23 27.26
CA HIS A 5 -20.98 -21.93 26.06
C HIS A 5 -20.60 -20.44 26.09
N SER A 6 -19.32 -20.16 26.28
CA SER A 6 -18.75 -18.83 26.10
C SER A 6 -18.56 -18.56 24.60
N PRO A 7 -19.05 -17.43 24.05
CA PRO A 7 -18.76 -17.06 22.67
C PRO A 7 -17.29 -16.66 22.52
N ALA A 8 -16.61 -17.25 21.53
CA ALA A 8 -15.23 -16.95 21.18
C ALA A 8 -15.10 -15.48 20.74
N THR A 9 -14.31 -14.73 21.49
CA THR A 9 -13.87 -13.38 21.12
C THR A 9 -12.93 -13.49 19.92
N PRO A 10 -13.03 -12.65 18.87
CA PRO A 10 -12.09 -12.68 17.76
C PRO A 10 -10.72 -12.25 18.27
N ALA A 11 -9.81 -13.21 18.43
CA ALA A 11 -8.45 -12.97 18.89
C ALA A 11 -7.68 -12.17 17.82
N ALA A 12 -6.95 -11.15 18.26
CA ALA A 12 -5.96 -10.49 17.42
C ALA A 12 -4.99 -11.55 16.84
N PRO A 13 -4.55 -11.40 15.58
CA PRO A 13 -3.68 -12.39 14.95
C PRO A 13 -2.43 -12.64 15.78
N SER A 14 -2.12 -13.92 16.02
CA SER A 14 -0.97 -14.32 16.83
C SER A 14 0.33 -13.99 16.10
N VAL A 15 1.43 -13.75 16.83
CA VAL A 15 2.76 -13.53 16.21
C VAL A 15 3.15 -14.69 15.29
N ALA A 16 2.74 -15.92 15.63
CA ALA A 16 2.93 -17.10 14.79
C ALA A 16 2.21 -16.99 13.44
N ASP A 17 0.96 -16.50 13.43
CA ASP A 17 0.17 -16.31 12.20
C ASP A 17 0.85 -15.30 11.27
N ARG A 18 1.35 -14.19 11.84
CA ARG A 18 2.11 -13.19 11.09
C ARG A 18 3.37 -13.80 10.45
N GLN A 19 4.11 -14.62 11.19
CA GLN A 19 5.34 -15.24 10.68
C GLN A 19 5.03 -16.20 9.52
N MET A 20 3.93 -16.96 9.63
CA MET A 20 3.45 -17.83 8.54
C MET A 20 3.08 -17.00 7.31
N GLN A 21 2.34 -15.90 7.48
CA GLN A 21 1.98 -15.00 6.37
C GLN A 21 3.22 -14.41 5.69
N VAL A 22 4.23 -13.96 6.46
CA VAL A 22 5.49 -13.47 5.88
C VAL A 22 6.18 -14.55 5.07
N SER A 23 6.26 -15.79 5.59
CA SER A 23 6.88 -16.89 4.85
C SER A 23 6.15 -17.21 3.54
N GLN A 24 4.82 -17.12 3.55
CA GLN A 24 4.00 -17.35 2.36
C GLN A 24 4.16 -16.22 1.34
N ILE A 25 4.20 -14.96 1.77
CA ILE A 25 4.51 -13.81 0.91
C ILE A 25 5.87 -14.01 0.24
N GLN A 26 6.89 -14.40 0.99
CA GLN A 26 8.22 -14.67 0.42
C GLN A 26 8.20 -15.82 -0.59
N SER A 27 7.48 -16.90 -0.30
CA SER A 27 7.33 -18.02 -1.23
C SER A 27 6.68 -17.59 -2.55
N LEU A 28 5.63 -16.77 -2.49
CA LEU A 28 4.95 -16.22 -3.68
C LEU A 28 5.86 -15.28 -4.49
N MET A 29 6.66 -14.46 -3.81
CA MET A 29 7.65 -13.60 -4.47
C MET A 29 8.71 -14.44 -5.21
N MET A 30 9.21 -15.51 -4.58
CA MET A 30 10.22 -16.39 -5.17
C MET A 30 9.67 -17.19 -6.37
N SER A 31 8.39 -17.58 -6.35
CA SER A 31 7.74 -18.23 -7.48
C SER A 31 7.39 -17.26 -8.62
N GLY A 32 7.63 -15.96 -8.45
CA GLY A 32 7.30 -14.92 -9.42
C GLY A 32 5.84 -14.45 -9.37
N ASP A 33 5.02 -14.95 -8.45
CA ASP A 33 3.64 -14.49 -8.24
C ASP A 33 3.60 -13.26 -7.32
N VAL A 34 4.17 -12.17 -7.84
CA VAL A 34 4.27 -10.89 -7.14
C VAL A 34 2.88 -10.36 -6.78
N ASN A 35 1.91 -10.47 -7.71
CA ASN A 35 0.55 -9.98 -7.46
C ASN A 35 -0.14 -10.77 -6.34
N GLY A 36 0.00 -12.11 -6.31
CA GLY A 36 -0.53 -12.94 -5.23
C GLY A 36 0.11 -12.59 -3.88
N ALA A 37 1.42 -12.34 -3.85
CA ALA A 37 2.13 -11.94 -2.64
C ALA A 37 1.60 -10.61 -2.06
N PHE A 38 1.40 -9.60 -2.90
CA PHE A 38 0.83 -8.32 -2.48
C PHE A 38 -0.65 -8.44 -2.08
N GLN A 39 -1.44 -9.25 -2.78
CA GLN A 39 -2.83 -9.50 -2.39
C GLN A 39 -2.92 -10.13 -1.00
N LEU A 40 -2.11 -11.15 -0.72
CA LEU A 40 -2.08 -11.79 0.59
C LEU A 40 -1.73 -10.79 1.71
N ALA A 41 -0.72 -9.93 1.47
CA ALA A 41 -0.34 -8.89 2.41
C ALA A 41 -1.46 -7.86 2.64
N LEU A 42 -2.09 -7.37 1.57
CA LEU A 42 -3.13 -6.34 1.64
C LEU A 42 -4.42 -6.88 2.29
N SER A 43 -4.78 -8.14 2.03
CA SER A 43 -5.94 -8.81 2.62
C SER A 43 -5.81 -9.00 4.14
N ALA A 44 -4.59 -9.08 4.66
CA ALA A 44 -4.36 -9.21 6.10
C ALA A 44 -4.64 -7.91 6.89
N SER A 45 -4.82 -6.77 6.21
CA SER A 45 -5.00 -5.45 6.84
C SER A 45 -3.92 -5.09 7.87
N ASP A 46 -2.72 -5.68 7.75
CA ASP A 46 -1.57 -5.41 8.62
C ASP A 46 -0.50 -4.70 7.80
N LEU A 47 -0.30 -3.40 8.07
CA LEU A 47 0.70 -2.58 7.39
C LEU A 47 2.11 -3.17 7.51
N ALA A 48 2.43 -3.90 8.58
CA ALA A 48 3.73 -4.54 8.72
C ALA A 48 3.95 -5.64 7.66
N LEU A 49 2.91 -6.38 7.29
CA LEU A 49 2.98 -7.38 6.22
C LEU A 49 3.13 -6.74 4.85
N VAL A 50 2.45 -5.62 4.62
CA VAL A 50 2.55 -4.86 3.36
C VAL A 50 3.95 -4.27 3.21
N VAL A 51 4.49 -3.69 4.28
CA VAL A 51 5.87 -3.22 4.30
C VAL A 51 6.85 -4.39 4.11
N ALA A 52 6.59 -5.57 4.68
CA ALA A 52 7.42 -6.76 4.45
C ALA A 52 7.41 -7.19 2.97
N ALA A 53 6.26 -7.19 2.31
CA ALA A 53 6.15 -7.43 0.87
C ALA A 53 6.91 -6.37 0.05
N CYS A 54 6.80 -5.09 0.42
CA CYS A 54 7.55 -4.00 -0.19
C CYS A 54 9.07 -4.11 0.03
N ARG A 55 9.54 -4.72 1.12
CA ARG A 55 10.97 -4.95 1.35
C ARG A 55 11.51 -6.13 0.56
N ALA A 56 10.66 -7.13 0.32
CA ALA A 56 11.02 -8.35 -0.39
C ALA A 56 11.22 -8.14 -1.90
N ALA A 57 10.75 -7.02 -2.45
CA ALA A 57 10.86 -6.71 -3.87
C ALA A 57 11.23 -5.23 -4.09
N GLU A 58 11.92 -4.94 -5.19
CA GLU A 58 12.22 -3.55 -5.54
C GLU A 58 11.02 -2.90 -6.24
N PRO A 59 10.68 -1.63 -5.94
CA PRO A 59 9.56 -0.92 -6.57
C PRO A 59 9.60 -1.01 -8.10
N ALA A 60 10.75 -0.73 -8.73
CA ALA A 60 10.92 -0.77 -10.18
C ALA A 60 10.75 -2.18 -10.78
N ARG A 61 11.00 -3.25 -10.02
CA ARG A 61 10.79 -4.63 -10.50
C ARG A 61 9.32 -5.05 -10.44
N VAL A 62 8.59 -4.50 -9.48
CA VAL A 62 7.17 -4.80 -9.24
C VAL A 62 6.26 -3.90 -10.09
N LEU A 63 6.57 -2.62 -10.12
CA LEU A 63 5.76 -1.53 -10.69
C LEU A 63 6.36 -0.97 -11.99
N GLY A 64 7.61 -1.31 -12.33
CA GLY A 64 8.17 -0.88 -13.62
C GLY A 64 7.47 -1.52 -14.81
N PRO A 65 7.62 -0.96 -16.02
CA PRO A 65 6.91 -1.43 -17.20
C PRO A 65 7.37 -2.84 -17.65
N PRO A 66 6.47 -3.83 -17.80
CA PRO A 66 5.04 -3.79 -17.49
C PRO A 66 4.75 -4.01 -15.99
N CYS A 67 3.87 -3.16 -15.43
CA CYS A 67 3.48 -3.24 -14.02
C CYS A 67 2.91 -4.64 -13.70
N ARG A 68 3.48 -5.31 -12.70
CA ARG A 68 3.10 -6.67 -12.31
C ARG A 68 1.89 -6.70 -11.37
N LEU A 69 1.50 -5.57 -10.80
CA LEU A 69 0.34 -5.47 -9.93
C LEU A 69 -0.91 -5.10 -10.70
N LYS A 70 -2.02 -5.77 -10.39
CA LYS A 70 -3.33 -5.39 -10.91
C LYS A 70 -3.78 -4.05 -10.30
N GLN A 71 -4.61 -3.30 -11.03
CA GLN A 71 -5.04 -1.95 -10.65
C GLN A 71 -5.69 -1.89 -9.26
N HIS A 72 -6.53 -2.86 -8.90
CA HIS A 72 -7.14 -2.91 -7.56
C HIS A 72 -6.10 -3.13 -6.45
N VAL A 73 -5.09 -3.96 -6.70
CA VAL A 73 -3.97 -4.20 -5.78
C VAL A 73 -3.15 -2.94 -5.61
N LEU A 74 -2.92 -2.21 -6.71
CA LEU A 74 -2.18 -0.96 -6.71
C LEU A 74 -2.88 0.13 -5.89
N LEU A 75 -4.20 0.29 -6.07
CA LEU A 75 -5.02 1.23 -5.30
C LEU A 75 -5.01 0.90 -3.81
N SER A 76 -5.20 -0.37 -3.46
CA SER A 76 -5.13 -0.83 -2.06
C SER A 76 -3.73 -0.61 -1.47
N LEU A 77 -2.67 -0.83 -2.25
CA LEU A 77 -1.29 -0.58 -1.82
C LEU A 77 -1.08 0.91 -1.51
N VAL A 78 -1.50 1.81 -2.41
CA VAL A 78 -1.42 3.26 -2.18
C VAL A 78 -2.14 3.64 -0.90
N GLN A 79 -3.37 3.15 -0.71
CA GLN A 79 -4.17 3.44 0.47
C GLN A 79 -3.48 2.97 1.77
N GLN A 80 -2.96 1.74 1.80
CA GLN A 80 -2.31 1.22 3.01
C GLN A 80 -0.98 1.90 3.30
N LEU A 81 -0.17 2.19 2.28
CA LEU A 81 1.10 2.92 2.49
C LEU A 81 0.88 4.37 2.93
N ALA A 82 -0.21 5.00 2.51
CA ALA A 82 -0.57 6.35 2.94
C ALA A 82 -1.09 6.42 4.38
N ALA A 83 -1.61 5.32 4.92
CA ALA A 83 -2.21 5.28 6.26
C ALA A 83 -1.22 5.66 7.37
N ASP A 84 0.06 5.32 7.20
CA ASP A 84 1.14 5.77 8.08
C ASP A 84 2.40 6.03 7.25
N MET A 85 2.91 7.27 7.26
CA MET A 85 4.15 7.64 6.57
C MET A 85 5.31 7.95 7.51
N THR A 86 5.12 7.75 8.83
CA THR A 86 6.16 8.05 9.83
C THR A 86 7.26 7.00 9.87
N ARG A 87 6.94 5.75 9.49
CA ARG A 87 7.88 4.63 9.42
C ARG A 87 8.12 4.20 8.00
N ASP A 88 9.34 3.79 7.71
CA ASP A 88 9.75 3.33 6.37
C ASP A 88 9.46 4.33 5.26
N THR A 89 9.51 5.62 5.62
CA THR A 89 9.11 6.74 4.77
C THR A 89 9.77 6.71 3.40
N HIS A 90 11.06 6.36 3.33
CA HIS A 90 11.78 6.26 2.05
C HIS A 90 11.30 5.10 1.18
N LEU A 91 11.01 3.94 1.77
CA LEU A 91 10.48 2.79 1.04
C LEU A 91 9.05 3.09 0.56
N LYS A 92 8.21 3.62 1.45
CA LYS A 92 6.82 3.98 1.15
C LYS A 92 6.75 5.05 0.08
N HIS A 93 7.58 6.09 0.15
CA HIS A 93 7.64 7.14 -0.87
C HIS A 93 7.96 6.56 -2.25
N ARG A 94 9.00 5.73 -2.38
CA ARG A 94 9.35 5.10 -3.68
C ARG A 94 8.22 4.23 -4.22
N TYR A 95 7.54 3.47 -3.36
CA TYR A 95 6.38 2.67 -3.78
C TYR A 95 5.19 3.53 -4.19
N LEU A 96 4.90 4.60 -3.46
CA LEU A 96 3.81 5.52 -3.77
C LEU A 96 4.05 6.27 -5.08
N GLU A 97 5.28 6.72 -5.32
CA GLU A 97 5.68 7.39 -6.55
C GLU A 97 5.49 6.48 -7.77
N GLU A 98 6.07 5.28 -7.73
CA GLU A 98 5.91 4.28 -8.79
C GLU A 98 4.44 3.86 -8.97
N ALA A 99 3.70 3.70 -7.86
CA ALA A 99 2.30 3.32 -7.94
C ALA A 99 1.46 4.40 -8.62
N VAL A 100 1.64 5.67 -8.25
CA VAL A 100 0.91 6.79 -8.87
C VAL A 100 1.21 6.89 -10.37
N MET A 101 2.44 6.63 -10.80
CA MET A 101 2.80 6.61 -12.23
C MET A 101 2.18 5.45 -13.02
N ASN A 102 1.77 4.37 -12.35
CA ASN A 102 1.20 3.17 -12.97
C ASN A 102 -0.33 3.06 -12.82
N LEU A 103 -0.99 4.06 -12.25
CA LEU A 103 -2.45 4.11 -12.18
C LEU A 103 -3.03 4.39 -13.56
N ASP A 104 -3.84 3.46 -14.04
CA ASP A 104 -4.47 3.54 -15.36
C ASP A 104 -5.90 4.08 -15.23
N THR A 105 -6.09 5.33 -15.63
CA THR A 105 -7.39 6.01 -15.59
C THR A 105 -8.37 5.52 -16.64
N THR A 106 -7.96 4.64 -17.56
CA THR A 106 -8.88 3.97 -18.49
C THR A 106 -9.53 2.73 -17.87
N ASN A 107 -8.92 2.19 -16.80
CA ASN A 107 -9.45 1.02 -16.10
C ASN A 107 -10.69 1.38 -15.25
N PRO A 108 -11.80 0.63 -15.35
CA PRO A 108 -13.05 0.97 -14.66
C PRO A 108 -12.91 0.97 -13.14
N VAL A 109 -12.16 0.02 -12.56
CA VAL A 109 -11.95 -0.08 -11.11
C VAL A 109 -11.13 1.11 -10.60
N THR A 110 -10.11 1.49 -11.37
CA THR A 110 -9.32 2.68 -11.06
C THR A 110 -10.19 3.92 -11.08
N ARG A 111 -10.93 4.19 -12.15
CA ARG A 111 -11.80 5.39 -12.21
C ARG A 111 -12.77 5.50 -11.04
N GLU A 112 -13.33 4.38 -10.61
CA GLU A 112 -14.30 4.36 -9.50
C GLU A 112 -13.65 4.75 -8.16
N HIS A 113 -12.49 4.19 -7.82
CA HIS A 113 -11.89 4.36 -6.50
C HIS A 113 -10.80 5.43 -6.43
N LEU A 114 -10.18 5.78 -7.57
CA LEU A 114 -9.05 6.69 -7.65
C LEU A 114 -9.30 8.04 -6.96
N PRO A 115 -10.43 8.76 -7.16
CA PRO A 115 -10.62 10.06 -6.53
C PRO A 115 -10.61 9.99 -5.00
N VAL A 116 -11.11 8.90 -4.41
CA VAL A 116 -11.14 8.71 -2.96
C VAL A 116 -9.74 8.35 -2.46
N VAL A 117 -9.08 7.39 -3.09
CA VAL A 117 -7.74 6.93 -2.71
C VAL A 117 -6.71 8.06 -2.81
N ILE A 118 -6.74 8.84 -3.90
CA ILE A 118 -5.79 9.92 -4.13
C ILE A 118 -6.03 11.11 -3.19
N ARG A 119 -7.29 11.48 -2.91
CA ARG A 119 -7.55 12.54 -1.93
C ARG A 119 -7.06 12.18 -0.53
N GLU A 120 -7.22 10.92 -0.12
CA GLU A 120 -6.68 10.48 1.16
C GLU A 120 -5.15 10.50 1.16
N LEU A 121 -4.50 10.05 0.08
CA LEU A 121 -3.05 10.16 -0.08
C LEU A 121 -2.58 11.63 0.04
N GLN A 122 -3.24 12.57 -0.65
CA GLN A 122 -2.92 13.99 -0.59
C GLN A 122 -3.01 14.54 0.84
N LYS A 123 -4.11 14.25 1.54
CA LYS A 123 -4.32 14.65 2.94
C LYS A 123 -3.21 14.13 3.84
N GLN A 124 -2.82 12.86 3.68
CA GLN A 124 -1.76 12.25 4.46
C GLN A 124 -0.39 12.88 4.15
N ILE A 125 -0.10 13.18 2.87
CA ILE A 125 1.15 13.84 2.46
C ILE A 125 1.24 15.24 3.09
N VAL A 126 0.17 16.02 3.04
CA VAL A 126 0.11 17.35 3.66
C VAL A 126 0.32 17.26 5.17
N ALA A 127 -0.35 16.32 5.84
CA ALA A 127 -0.16 16.10 7.28
C ALA A 127 1.29 15.73 7.63
N PHE A 128 1.93 14.87 6.83
CA PHE A 128 3.33 14.50 6.99
C PHE A 128 4.27 15.70 6.83
N LEU A 129 4.08 16.50 5.78
CA LEU A 129 4.90 17.69 5.49
C LEU A 129 4.77 18.76 6.58
N ASN A 130 3.56 18.99 7.09
CA ASN A 130 3.31 19.93 8.18
C ASN A 130 3.96 19.47 9.49
N SER A 131 3.93 18.16 9.76
CA SER A 131 4.52 17.58 10.97
C SER A 131 6.05 17.48 10.89
N ASN A 132 6.62 17.44 9.68
CA ASN A 132 8.05 17.21 9.46
C ASN A 132 8.65 18.21 8.44
N PRO A 133 8.66 19.53 8.74
CA PRO A 133 9.03 20.57 7.78
C PRO A 133 10.46 20.45 7.25
N GLY A 134 11.38 19.86 8.03
CA GLY A 134 12.79 19.66 7.67
C GLY A 134 13.15 18.24 7.21
N HIS A 135 12.18 17.36 6.93
CA HIS A 135 12.47 16.00 6.52
C HIS A 135 13.21 15.94 5.17
N ALA A 136 14.17 15.02 5.04
CA ALA A 136 14.98 14.88 3.82
C ALA A 136 14.13 14.59 2.56
N LEU A 137 12.96 13.97 2.74
CA LEU A 137 12.02 13.64 1.66
C LEU A 137 10.95 14.71 1.39
N SER A 138 10.97 15.86 2.07
CA SER A 138 9.90 16.87 1.95
C SER A 138 9.75 17.37 0.51
N ARG A 139 10.83 17.50 -0.26
CA ARG A 139 10.76 17.90 -1.67
C ARG A 139 10.07 16.83 -2.51
N GLN A 140 10.43 15.57 -2.32
CA GLN A 140 9.89 14.43 -3.05
C GLN A 140 8.40 14.23 -2.76
N PHE A 141 7.98 14.39 -1.52
CA PHE A 141 6.55 14.35 -1.17
C PHE A 141 5.76 15.52 -1.77
N ARG A 142 6.32 16.72 -1.87
CA ARG A 142 5.66 17.83 -2.60
C ARG A 142 5.51 17.55 -4.08
N MET A 143 6.53 16.96 -4.72
CA MET A 143 6.43 16.56 -6.13
C MET A 143 5.38 15.48 -6.33
N LEU A 144 5.33 14.48 -5.43
CA LEU A 144 4.28 13.45 -5.42
C LEU A 144 2.89 14.07 -5.26
N LEU A 145 2.73 15.05 -4.35
CA LEU A 145 1.47 15.77 -4.16
C LEU A 145 1.01 16.43 -5.47
N MET A 146 1.89 17.16 -6.16
CA MET A 146 1.57 17.78 -7.44
C MET A 146 1.19 16.76 -8.52
N ALA A 147 1.89 15.63 -8.59
CA ALA A 147 1.56 14.55 -9.53
C ALA A 147 0.16 13.99 -9.28
N THR A 148 -0.21 13.80 -8.01
CA THR A 148 -1.54 13.32 -7.64
C THR A 148 -2.64 14.33 -7.94
N GLU A 149 -2.39 15.64 -7.83
CA GLU A 149 -3.34 16.69 -8.20
C GLU A 149 -3.64 16.68 -9.70
N SER A 150 -2.60 16.52 -10.53
CA SER A 150 -2.76 16.37 -11.98
C SER A 150 -3.55 15.13 -12.35
N LEU A 151 -3.33 14.01 -11.64
CA LEU A 151 -4.04 12.76 -11.88
C LEU A 151 -5.55 12.90 -11.61
N VAL A 152 -5.93 13.56 -10.51
CA VAL A 152 -7.36 13.82 -10.21
C VAL A 152 -7.98 14.73 -11.27
N LYS A 153 -7.29 15.83 -11.65
CA LYS A 153 -7.79 16.77 -12.67
C LYS A 153 -8.05 16.11 -14.02
N ASN A 154 -7.25 15.11 -14.41
CA ASN A 154 -7.44 14.37 -15.66
C ASN A 154 -8.56 13.31 -15.62
N THR A 155 -9.13 13.03 -14.45
CA THR A 155 -10.22 12.06 -14.27
C THR A 155 -11.60 12.66 -14.08
N VAL A 156 -11.70 13.98 -13.93
CA VAL A 156 -12.94 14.74 -13.76
C VAL A 156 -13.28 15.49 -15.05
#